data_AF-A0A246J8K9-F1
#
_entry.id   AF-A0A246J8K9-F1
#
_cell.length_a   1.000
_cell.length_b   1.000
_cell.length_c   1.000
_cell.angle_alpha   90.00
_cell.angle_beta   90.00
_cell.angle_gamma   90.00
#
_symmetry.space_group_name_H-M   'P 1'
#
loop_
_entity.id
_entity.type
_entity.pdbx_description
1 polymer ?
#
loop_
_entity_poly.entity_id
_entity_poly.type
_entity_poly.pdbx_seq_one_letter_code
_entity_poly.pdbx_strand_id
1 'polypeptide(L)'
;MRARGIGLTWNPLIHWTRADVLDYVRSRGDVLHAAYRIFGSSRVSCAFCVLSSQADLQAAASCADNAAIYRELVELEIRSTFPFQSNRWLGDVASDLLDGPTRSAARAPVLGSIMSRLPGVCVASAHGFYGDAPGSTWRPSNS
;
A
#
# COMPACT_ATOMS: atom_id res chain seq x y z
N MET A 1 38.88 -8.76 -8.48
CA MET A 1 38.06 -8.44 -7.29
C MET A 1 38.20 -6.94 -7.03
N ARG A 2 37.15 -6.12 -7.20
CA ARG A 2 37.23 -4.66 -6.95
C ARG A 2 37.32 -4.42 -5.45
N ALA A 3 38.31 -3.63 -5.01
CA ALA A 3 38.39 -3.18 -3.62
C ALA A 3 37.12 -2.37 -3.29
N ARG A 4 36.39 -2.80 -2.26
CA ARG A 4 35.26 -2.04 -1.74
C ARG A 4 35.84 -0.91 -0.89
N GLY A 5 35.67 0.34 -1.34
CA GLY A 5 35.94 1.50 -0.50
C GLY A 5 35.09 1.45 0.77
N ILE A 6 35.64 1.94 1.88
CA ILE A 6 34.90 2.08 3.15
C ILE A 6 34.03 3.33 3.02
N GLY A 7 32.71 3.15 2.96
CA GLY A 7 31.75 4.26 2.99
C GLY A 7 31.41 4.65 4.43
N LEU A 8 31.37 5.95 4.71
CA LEU A 8 30.85 6.48 5.99
C LEU A 8 29.35 6.75 5.87
N THR A 9 28.57 6.28 6.84
CA THR A 9 27.16 6.64 6.97
C THR A 9 27.06 8.00 7.69
N TRP A 10 26.69 9.03 6.95
CA TRP A 10 26.54 10.40 7.46
C TRP A 10 25.07 10.82 7.41
N ASN A 11 24.42 11.00 8.57
CA ASN A 11 22.98 11.29 8.72
C ASN A 11 22.73 12.65 9.44
N PRO A 12 23.06 13.80 8.82
CA PRO A 12 23.12 15.09 9.51
C PRO A 12 21.73 15.65 9.87
N LEU A 13 20.68 15.16 9.23
CA LEU A 13 19.31 15.64 9.40
C LEU A 13 18.43 14.63 10.17
N ILE A 14 19.02 13.62 10.82
CA ILE A 14 18.23 12.57 11.50
C ILE A 14 17.34 13.08 12.64
N HIS A 15 17.72 14.21 13.25
CA HIS A 15 16.95 14.84 14.32
C HIS A 15 15.88 15.81 13.83
N TRP A 16 15.86 16.11 12.52
CA TRP A 16 14.91 17.05 11.96
C TRP A 16 13.55 16.38 11.78
N THR A 17 12.50 17.09 12.14
CA THR A 17 11.14 16.70 11.77
C THR A 17 10.86 17.05 10.32
N ARG A 18 9.78 16.50 9.77
CA ARG A 18 9.29 16.89 8.45
C ARG A 18 8.96 18.39 8.39
N ALA A 19 8.45 18.98 9.47
CA ALA A 19 8.13 20.40 9.50
C ALA A 19 9.39 21.26 9.38
N ASP A 20 10.45 20.93 10.13
CA ASP A 20 11.73 21.64 10.07
C ASP A 20 12.32 21.66 8.65
N VAL A 21 12.26 20.51 7.96
CA VAL A 21 12.72 20.40 6.57
C VAL A 21 11.91 21.32 5.65
N LEU A 22 10.57 21.28 5.76
CA LEU A 22 9.69 22.08 4.90
C LEU A 22 9.84 23.59 5.17
N ASP A 23 9.99 23.99 6.43
CA ASP A 23 10.20 25.39 6.82
C ASP A 23 11.56 25.90 6.38
N TYR A 24 12.60 25.06 6.47
CA TYR A 24 13.91 25.41 5.93
C TYR A 24 13.87 25.64 4.42
N VAL A 25 13.27 24.73 3.64
CA VAL A 25 13.11 24.91 2.18
C VAL A 25 12.39 26.23 1.87
N ARG A 26 11.32 26.55 2.61
CA ARG A 26 10.59 27.82 2.47
C ARG A 26 11.47 29.03 2.77
N SER A 27 12.25 28.99 3.86
CA SER A 27 13.15 30.09 4.25
C SER A 27 14.26 30.36 3.23
N ARG A 28 14.64 29.35 2.45
CA ARG A 28 15.62 29.46 1.36
C ARG A 28 15.01 30.01 0.06
N GLY A 29 13.68 30.09 -0.02
CA GLY A 29 12.97 30.45 -1.24
C GLY A 29 12.91 29.33 -2.28
N ASP A 30 13.23 28.09 -1.89
CA ASP A 30 13.21 26.94 -2.78
C ASP A 30 11.78 26.44 -3.03
N VAL A 31 11.56 25.80 -4.17
CA VAL A 31 10.25 25.29 -4.58
C VAL A 31 10.13 23.80 -4.26
N LEU A 32 9.12 23.43 -3.48
CA LEU A 32 8.80 22.03 -3.18
C LEU A 32 8.34 21.27 -4.42
N HIS A 33 8.59 19.96 -4.43
CA HIS A 33 8.15 19.07 -5.50
C HIS A 33 6.64 19.19 -5.77
N ALA A 34 6.23 19.04 -7.04
CA ALA A 34 4.84 19.15 -7.49
C ALA A 34 3.86 18.32 -6.66
N ALA A 35 4.25 17.11 -6.23
CA ALA A 35 3.47 16.26 -5.33
C ALA A 35 3.00 16.99 -4.06
N TYR A 36 3.87 17.77 -3.40
CA TYR A 36 3.49 18.53 -2.22
C TYR A 36 2.62 19.74 -2.57
N ARG A 37 3.02 20.50 -3.60
CA ARG A 37 2.47 21.85 -3.85
C ARG A 37 1.23 21.89 -4.75
N ILE A 38 1.09 20.95 -5.68
CA ILE A 38 -0.01 20.88 -6.65
C ILE A 38 -1.02 19.83 -6.21
N PHE A 39 -0.54 18.62 -5.89
CA PHE A 39 -1.43 17.48 -5.64
C PHE A 39 -1.76 17.29 -4.15
N GLY A 40 -0.99 17.90 -3.24
CA GLY A 40 -1.24 17.85 -1.81
C GLY A 40 -0.79 16.54 -1.13
N SER A 41 0.10 15.76 -1.75
CA SER A 41 0.69 14.58 -1.14
C SER A 41 1.55 14.96 0.07
N SER A 42 1.55 14.10 1.09
CA SER A 42 2.34 14.23 2.32
C SER A 42 3.77 13.70 2.18
N ARG A 43 4.08 12.98 1.09
CA ARG A 43 5.40 12.44 0.74
C ARG A 43 5.56 12.29 -0.77
N VAL A 44 6.81 12.25 -1.25
CA VAL A 44 7.14 11.88 -2.63
C VAL A 44 7.58 10.42 -2.66
N SER A 45 6.92 9.61 -3.49
CA SER A 45 7.22 8.20 -3.71
C SER A 45 6.84 7.79 -5.14
N CYS A 46 6.75 6.48 -5.42
CA CYS A 46 6.02 6.01 -6.60
C CYS A 46 4.57 6.52 -6.60
N ALA A 47 3.98 6.66 -7.80
CA ALA A 47 2.65 7.25 -8.02
C ALA A 47 1.57 6.63 -7.11
N PHE A 48 1.45 5.30 -7.13
CA PHE A 48 0.62 4.55 -6.20
C PHE A 48 1.51 3.67 -5.34
N CYS A 49 2.00 4.20 -4.23
CA CYS A 49 2.81 3.43 -3.28
C CYS A 49 1.89 2.56 -2.41
N VAL A 50 2.21 1.27 -2.28
CA VAL A 50 1.47 0.36 -1.39
C VAL A 50 1.48 0.83 0.07
N LEU A 51 2.49 1.61 0.47
CA LEU A 51 2.63 2.18 1.81
C LEU A 51 1.99 3.58 1.95
N SER A 52 1.37 4.13 0.90
CA SER A 52 0.76 5.46 0.94
C SER A 52 -0.53 5.48 1.76
N SER A 53 -0.78 6.63 2.39
CA SER A 53 -2.07 6.92 3.01
C SER A 53 -3.17 7.03 1.95
N GLN A 54 -4.43 6.96 2.35
CA GLN A 54 -5.55 7.16 1.43
C GLN A 54 -5.54 8.55 0.81
N ALA A 55 -5.23 9.58 1.60
CA ALA A 55 -5.11 10.95 1.11
C ALA A 55 -4.01 11.07 0.05
N ASP A 56 -2.87 10.38 0.23
CA ASP A 56 -1.80 10.38 -0.78
C ASP A 56 -2.19 9.64 -2.05
N LEU A 57 -2.97 8.56 -1.96
CA LEU A 57 -3.47 7.82 -3.13
C LEU A 57 -4.49 8.67 -3.91
N GLN A 58 -5.35 9.42 -3.22
CA GLN A 58 -6.27 10.38 -3.87
C GLN A 58 -5.51 11.54 -4.53
N ALA A 59 -4.51 12.11 -3.82
CA ALA A 59 -3.63 13.12 -4.37
C ALA A 59 -2.93 12.61 -5.64
N ALA A 60 -2.39 11.40 -5.61
CA ALA A 60 -1.77 10.78 -6.78
C ALA A 60 -2.75 10.57 -7.94
N ALA A 61 -3.98 10.13 -7.65
CA ALA A 61 -5.02 9.93 -8.67
C ALA A 61 -5.48 11.24 -9.33
N SER A 62 -5.36 12.39 -8.64
CA SER A 62 -5.69 13.70 -9.21
C SER A 62 -4.72 14.16 -10.30
N CYS A 63 -3.53 13.54 -10.41
CA CYS A 63 -2.60 13.79 -11.50
C CYS A 63 -3.02 13.01 -12.75
N ALA A 64 -3.34 13.71 -13.83
CA ALA A 64 -3.78 13.10 -15.08
C ALA A 64 -2.76 12.10 -15.66
N ASP A 65 -1.47 12.37 -15.50
CA ASP A 65 -0.38 11.48 -15.97
C ASP A 65 -0.39 10.11 -15.27
N ASN A 66 -0.97 10.04 -14.06
CA ASN A 66 -1.09 8.81 -13.29
C ASN A 66 -2.31 7.96 -13.70
N ALA A 67 -3.21 8.46 -14.55
CA ALA A 67 -4.45 7.76 -14.88
C ALA A 67 -4.21 6.43 -15.61
N ALA A 68 -3.18 6.32 -16.45
CA ALA A 68 -2.84 5.08 -17.14
C ALA A 68 -2.37 4.01 -16.15
N ILE A 69 -1.38 4.33 -15.32
CA ILE A 69 -0.86 3.39 -14.32
C ILE A 69 -1.89 3.04 -13.24
N TYR A 70 -2.80 3.96 -12.91
CA TYR A 70 -3.94 3.67 -12.02
C TYR A 70 -4.79 2.52 -12.57
N ARG A 71 -5.17 2.59 -13.85
CA ARG A 71 -5.99 1.55 -14.51
C ARG A 71 -5.25 0.21 -14.58
N GLU A 72 -3.97 0.23 -14.91
CA GLU A 72 -3.14 -0.99 -14.95
C GLU A 72 -3.08 -1.67 -13.56
N LEU A 73 -2.90 -0.90 -12.49
CA LEU A 73 -2.87 -1.45 -11.14
C LEU A 73 -4.24 -2.00 -10.70
N VAL A 74 -5.34 -1.33 -11.06
CA VAL A 74 -6.69 -1.84 -10.80
C VAL A 74 -6.97 -3.12 -11.60
N GLU A 75 -6.50 -3.21 -12.84
CA GLU A 75 -6.60 -4.45 -13.62
C GLU A 75 -5.80 -5.59 -12.96
N LEU A 76 -4.62 -5.29 -12.40
CA LEU A 76 -3.85 -6.26 -11.64
C LEU A 76 -4.58 -6.71 -10.36
N GLU A 77 -5.25 -5.82 -9.63
CA GLU A 77 -6.12 -6.20 -8.51
C GLU A 77 -7.22 -7.16 -8.97
N ILE A 78 -7.92 -6.84 -10.06
CA ILE A 78 -9.01 -7.67 -10.61
C ILE A 78 -8.49 -9.05 -11.03
N ARG A 79 -7.38 -9.09 -11.78
CA ARG A 79 -6.80 -10.34 -12.30
C ARG A 79 -6.22 -11.22 -11.21
N SER A 80 -5.60 -10.60 -10.20
CA SER A 80 -4.99 -11.33 -9.08
C SER A 80 -6.01 -11.71 -8.02
N THR A 81 -7.16 -11.03 -7.99
CA THR A 81 -8.15 -11.13 -6.90
C THR A 81 -7.59 -10.78 -5.52
N PHE A 82 -6.45 -10.08 -5.48
CA PHE A 82 -5.86 -9.55 -4.25
C PHE A 82 -5.99 -8.03 -4.22
N PRO A 83 -6.42 -7.45 -3.08
CA PRO A 83 -6.49 -6.01 -2.93
C PRO A 83 -5.09 -5.41 -2.89
N PHE A 84 -4.96 -4.20 -3.41
CA PHE A 84 -3.72 -3.43 -3.49
C PHE A 84 -3.13 -3.14 -2.11
N GLN A 85 -4.00 -2.91 -1.12
CA GLN A 85 -3.64 -2.87 0.29
C GLN A 85 -4.48 -3.89 1.05
N SER A 86 -3.96 -4.46 2.14
CA SER A 86 -4.61 -5.55 2.89
C SER A 86 -6.08 -5.28 3.25
N ASN A 87 -6.45 -4.00 3.45
CA ASN A 87 -7.77 -3.59 3.88
C ASN A 87 -8.50 -2.68 2.87
N ARG A 88 -7.94 -2.44 1.67
CA ARG A 88 -8.48 -1.47 0.71
C ARG A 88 -8.16 -1.84 -0.74
N TRP A 89 -9.16 -1.70 -1.59
CA TRP A 89 -9.01 -1.79 -3.04
C TRP A 89 -8.59 -0.44 -3.62
N LEU A 90 -7.64 -0.44 -4.55
CA LEU A 90 -7.22 0.77 -5.25
C LEU A 90 -8.33 1.28 -6.18
N GLY A 91 -9.13 0.37 -6.75
CA GLY A 91 -10.30 0.71 -7.58
C GLY A 91 -11.34 1.60 -6.90
N ASP A 92 -11.37 1.64 -5.56
CA ASP A 92 -12.29 2.49 -4.80
C ASP A 92 -11.77 3.93 -4.61
N VAL A 93 -10.48 4.18 -4.82
CA VAL A 93 -9.84 5.49 -4.56
C VAL A 93 -10.31 6.57 -5.55
N ALA A 94 -10.35 6.22 -6.84
CA ALA A 94 -10.70 7.12 -7.94
C ALA A 94 -11.50 6.35 -9.00
N SER A 95 -12.65 5.82 -8.57
CA SER A 95 -13.50 4.99 -9.42
C SER A 95 -14.00 5.70 -10.68
N ASP A 96 -13.98 7.03 -10.71
CA ASP A 96 -14.30 7.90 -11.84
C ASP A 96 -13.29 7.76 -12.99
N LEU A 97 -12.04 7.39 -12.70
CA LEU A 97 -11.01 7.15 -13.72
C LEU A 97 -11.18 5.84 -14.48
N LEU A 98 -12.02 4.93 -13.99
CA LEU A 98 -12.28 3.62 -14.57
C LEU A 98 -13.40 3.66 -15.62
N ASP A 99 -13.30 2.81 -16.64
CA ASP A 99 -14.41 2.53 -17.54
C ASP A 99 -15.47 1.65 -16.86
N GLY A 100 -16.68 1.63 -17.41
CA GLY A 100 -17.83 0.90 -16.83
C GLY A 100 -17.52 -0.56 -16.50
N PRO A 101 -17.00 -1.36 -17.44
CA PRO A 101 -16.65 -2.76 -17.22
C PRO A 101 -15.64 -2.96 -16.07
N THR A 102 -14.53 -2.22 -16.06
CA THR A 102 -13.49 -2.33 -15.02
C THR A 102 -14.02 -1.93 -13.65
N ARG A 103 -14.83 -0.86 -13.58
CA ARG A 103 -15.47 -0.43 -12.33
C ARG A 103 -16.42 -1.50 -11.78
N SER A 104 -17.19 -2.15 -12.65
CA SER A 104 -18.07 -3.26 -12.24
C SER A 104 -17.28 -4.49 -11.79
N ALA A 105 -16.18 -4.82 -12.47
CA ALA A 105 -15.31 -5.94 -12.11
C ALA A 105 -14.61 -5.71 -10.76
N ALA A 106 -14.10 -4.50 -10.50
CA ALA A 106 -13.46 -4.14 -9.23
C ALA A 106 -14.42 -4.20 -8.03
N ARG A 107 -15.73 -4.02 -8.26
CA ARG A 107 -16.78 -4.07 -7.23
C ARG A 107 -17.42 -5.45 -7.07
N ALA A 108 -17.12 -6.40 -7.94
CA ALA A 108 -17.69 -7.74 -7.85
C ALA A 108 -17.16 -8.43 -6.58
N PRO A 109 -18.02 -9.08 -5.77
CA PRO A 109 -17.57 -9.80 -4.59
C PRO A 109 -16.63 -10.94 -4.98
N VAL A 110 -15.33 -10.73 -4.73
CA VAL A 110 -14.23 -11.63 -5.09
C VAL A 110 -14.31 -13.00 -4.39
N LEU A 111 -15.08 -13.10 -3.30
CA LEU A 111 -15.28 -14.34 -2.55
C LEU A 111 -15.73 -15.53 -3.43
N GLY A 112 -16.45 -15.26 -4.53
CA GLY A 112 -16.91 -16.30 -5.47
C GLY A 112 -15.89 -16.71 -6.55
N SER A 113 -14.94 -15.84 -6.92
CA SER A 113 -14.00 -16.08 -8.04
C SER A 113 -12.76 -16.86 -7.63
N ILE A 114 -12.34 -16.75 -6.37
CA ILE A 114 -11.20 -17.52 -5.81
C ILE A 114 -11.54 -19.03 -5.77
N MET A 115 -12.81 -19.38 -5.55
CA MET A 115 -13.27 -20.77 -5.40
C MET A 115 -13.41 -21.54 -6.72
N SER A 116 -13.41 -20.88 -7.89
CA SER A 116 -13.64 -21.56 -9.18
C SER A 116 -12.38 -21.75 -10.04
N ARG A 117 -11.19 -21.29 -9.62
CA ARG A 117 -9.98 -21.27 -10.49
C ARG A 117 -8.70 -21.86 -9.91
N LEU A 118 -8.71 -22.45 -8.71
CA LEU A 118 -7.56 -23.18 -8.18
C LEU A 118 -7.82 -24.70 -8.19
N PRO A 119 -7.35 -25.46 -9.19
CA PRO A 119 -7.23 -26.90 -9.03
C PRO A 119 -6.10 -27.16 -8.01
N GLY A 120 -6.48 -27.57 -6.79
CA GLY A 120 -5.54 -28.21 -5.85
C GLY A 120 -5.14 -27.46 -4.58
N VAL A 121 -5.83 -26.39 -4.17
CA VAL A 121 -5.66 -25.86 -2.80
C VAL A 121 -6.71 -26.50 -1.89
N CYS A 122 -6.28 -27.43 -1.05
CA CYS A 122 -7.07 -27.90 0.08
C CYS A 122 -7.41 -26.70 0.97
N VAL A 123 -8.70 -26.45 1.14
CA VAL A 123 -9.25 -25.41 2.00
C VAL A 123 -8.91 -25.75 3.45
N ALA A 124 -8.01 -24.99 4.07
CA ALA A 124 -8.03 -24.86 5.52
C ALA A 124 -9.14 -23.85 5.84
N SER A 125 -10.30 -24.36 6.23
CA SER A 125 -11.44 -23.53 6.62
C SER A 125 -11.03 -22.55 7.71
N ALA A 126 -11.28 -21.26 7.45
CA ALA A 126 -11.26 -20.21 8.45
C ALA A 126 -12.43 -20.41 9.42
N HIS A 127 -12.28 -21.31 10.38
CA HIS A 127 -13.08 -21.33 11.60
C HIS A 127 -12.14 -21.21 12.80
N GLY A 128 -12.25 -20.08 13.52
CA GLY A 128 -11.88 -20.01 14.94
C GLY A 128 -10.53 -19.36 15.27
N PHE A 129 -10.36 -18.06 14.99
CA PHE A 129 -9.41 -17.22 15.71
C PHE A 129 -10.15 -16.36 16.74
N TYR A 130 -10.76 -16.98 17.75
CA TYR A 130 -11.00 -16.42 19.10
C TYR A 130 -11.66 -17.49 20.00
N GLY A 131 -11.11 -17.71 21.21
CA GLY A 131 -11.82 -18.37 22.32
C GLY A 131 -11.24 -19.68 22.81
N ASP A 132 -10.52 -19.60 23.93
CA ASP A 132 -10.45 -20.53 25.06
C ASP A 132 -10.31 -22.04 24.79
N ALA A 133 -9.12 -22.56 25.09
CA ALA A 133 -8.89 -24.00 25.26
C ALA A 133 -9.28 -24.44 26.69
N PRO A 134 -10.30 -25.29 26.89
CA PRO A 134 -10.45 -26.03 28.13
C PRO A 134 -9.66 -27.35 28.03
N GLY A 135 -8.72 -27.55 28.96
CA GLY A 135 -8.20 -28.88 29.25
C GLY A 135 -6.85 -29.23 28.62
N SER A 136 -5.78 -28.57 29.06
CA SER A 136 -4.46 -29.20 29.10
C SER A 136 -3.87 -29.03 30.49
N THR A 137 -3.94 -30.10 31.29
CA THR A 137 -3.29 -30.22 32.60
C THR A 137 -1.78 -30.12 32.41
N TRP A 138 -1.22 -28.99 32.80
CA TRP A 138 0.22 -28.79 32.92
C TRP A 138 0.73 -29.59 34.14
N ARG A 139 1.66 -30.53 33.92
CA ARG A 139 2.42 -31.20 35.00
C ARG A 139 3.81 -30.56 35.11
N PRO A 140 4.23 -30.07 36.29
CA PRO A 140 5.62 -29.75 36.52
C PRO A 140 6.46 -31.03 36.67
N SER A 141 7.60 -31.09 36.00
CA SER A 141 8.66 -32.07 36.26
C SER A 141 9.40 -31.68 37.54
N ASN A 142 9.46 -32.59 38.51
CA ASN A 142 10.28 -32.45 39.72
C ASN A 142 11.75 -32.70 39.39
N SER A 143 12.63 -31.83 39.89
CA SER A 143 14.00 -32.10 40.30
C SER A 143 14.24 -31.37 41.62
#